data_AF-A0A8J3CKP0-F1
#
_entry.id   AF-A0A8J3CKP0-F1
#
_cell.length_a   1.000
_cell.length_b   1.000
_cell.length_c   1.000
_cell.angle_alpha   90.00
_cell.angle_beta   90.00
_cell.angle_gamma   90.00
#
_symmetry.space_group_name_H-M   'P 1'
#
loop_
_entity.id
_entity.type
_entity.pdbx_description
1 polymer ?
#
loop_
_entity_poly.entity_id
_entity_poly.type
_entity_poly.pdbx_seq_one_letter_code
_entity_poly.pdbx_strand_id
1 'polypeptide(L)'
;MSEAHPVDDLGRLSFRTAGQLRLLAERLTTLDWQPDGYTPADLARLADALGGMALRCALDTGNTALLSELTGRHVRDLTDDDHP
;
A
#
# COMPACT_ATOMS: atom_id res chain seq x y z
N MET A 1 -16.21 19.57 -3.19
CA MET A 1 -14.99 19.06 -2.57
C MET A 1 -15.41 17.88 -1.72
N SER A 2 -15.10 16.65 -2.14
CA SER A 2 -15.43 15.45 -1.34
C SER A 2 -14.55 15.48 -0.09
N GLU A 3 -15.14 15.37 1.09
CA GLU A 3 -14.37 15.21 2.33
C GLU A 3 -13.49 13.96 2.21
N ALA A 4 -12.23 14.09 2.64
CA ALA A 4 -11.30 12.96 2.67
C ALA A 4 -11.82 11.94 3.68
N HIS A 5 -12.06 10.71 3.23
CA HIS A 5 -12.52 9.65 4.11
C HIS A 5 -11.36 9.23 5.03
N PRO A 6 -11.53 9.12 6.37
CA PRO A 6 -10.44 8.77 7.28
C PRO A 6 -9.72 7.47 6.93
N VAL A 7 -10.42 6.53 6.28
CA VAL A 7 -9.86 5.26 5.78
C VAL A 7 -8.92 5.48 4.58
N ASP A 8 -9.14 6.51 3.76
CA ASP A 8 -8.24 6.83 2.65
C ASP A 8 -6.87 7.34 3.16
N ASP A 9 -6.88 8.15 4.22
CA ASP A 9 -5.66 8.61 4.88
C ASP A 9 -4.87 7.44 5.48
N LEU A 10 -5.58 6.49 6.11
CA LEU A 10 -4.98 5.24 6.58
C LEU A 10 -4.38 4.44 5.42
N GLY A 11 -5.09 4.35 4.29
CA GLY A 11 -4.60 3.66 3.09
C GLY A 11 -3.30 4.27 2.56
N ARG A 12 -3.25 5.60 2.43
CA ARG A 12 -2.06 6.36 1.99
C ARG A 12 -0.90 6.22 2.97
N LEU A 13 -1.17 6.27 4.27
CA LEU A 13 -0.15 6.08 5.30
C LEU A 13 0.43 4.68 5.21
N SER A 14 -0.42 3.65 5.14
CA SER A 14 -0.02 2.25 5.05
C SER A 14 0.87 1.99 3.85
N PHE A 15 0.51 2.53 2.68
CA PHE A 15 1.31 2.37 1.46
C PHE A 15 2.68 3.02 1.55
N ARG A 16 2.77 4.26 2.06
CA ARG A 16 4.06 4.93 2.28
C ARG A 16 4.94 4.15 3.24
N THR A 17 4.38 3.72 4.37
CA THR A 17 5.12 2.96 5.37
C THR A 17 5.57 1.61 4.81
N ALA A 18 4.74 0.93 4.02
CA ALA A 18 5.13 -0.30 3.33
C ALA A 18 6.38 -0.09 2.45
N GLY A 19 6.37 0.97 1.62
CA GLY A 19 7.52 1.32 0.78
C GLY A 19 8.79 1.63 1.57
N GLN A 20 8.66 2.38 2.67
CA GLN A 20 9.78 2.71 3.56
C GLN A 20 10.37 1.47 4.23
N LEU A 21 9.53 0.54 4.69
CA LEU A 21 9.97 -0.72 5.30
C LEU A 21 10.64 -1.63 4.29
N ARG A 22 10.14 -1.69 3.04
CA ARG A 22 10.77 -2.45 1.96
C ARG A 22 12.18 -1.94 1.67
N LEU A 23 12.30 -0.62 1.50
CA LEU A 23 13.58 0.04 1.27
C LEU A 23 14.54 -0.20 2.44
N LEU A 24 14.05 -0.09 3.68
CA LEU A 24 14.86 -0.37 4.86
C LEU A 24 15.37 -1.82 4.86
N ALA A 25 14.48 -2.80 4.63
CA ALA A 25 14.86 -4.22 4.55
C ALA A 25 15.95 -4.45 3.51
N GLU A 26 15.81 -3.89 2.31
CA GLU A 26 16.81 -3.99 1.23
C GLU A 26 18.17 -3.40 1.65
N ARG A 27 18.15 -2.25 2.33
CA ARG A 27 19.38 -1.60 2.82
C ARG A 27 20.06 -2.41 3.93
N LEU A 28 19.29 -2.96 4.86
CA LEU A 28 19.82 -3.83 5.92
C LEU A 28 20.48 -5.08 5.34
N THR A 29 19.82 -5.73 4.38
CA THR A 29 20.40 -6.89 3.66
C THR A 29 21.68 -6.50 2.90
N THR A 30 21.69 -5.34 2.24
CA THR A 30 22.89 -4.87 1.51
C THR A 30 24.07 -4.60 2.44
N LEU A 31 23.80 -4.14 3.66
CA LEU A 31 24.83 -3.81 4.66
C LEU A 31 25.26 -5.02 5.50
N ASP A 32 24.67 -6.19 5.29
CA ASP A 32 24.81 -7.38 6.15
C ASP A 32 24.58 -7.04 7.64
N TRP A 33 23.65 -6.11 7.90
CA TRP A 33 23.34 -5.66 9.25
C TRP A 33 21.94 -6.12 9.66
N GLN A 34 21.86 -6.73 10.83
CA GLN A 34 20.61 -7.24 11.39
C GLN A 34 20.36 -6.58 12.76
N PRO A 35 19.31 -5.76 12.88
CA PRO A 35 18.92 -5.19 14.16
C PRO A 35 18.36 -6.26 15.10
N ASP A 36 18.61 -6.09 16.39
CA ASP A 36 18.06 -6.98 17.42
C ASP A 36 16.52 -6.89 17.43
N GLY A 37 15.88 -8.06 17.32
CA GLY A 37 14.41 -8.19 17.41
C GLY A 37 13.65 -8.15 16.09
N TYR A 38 14.27 -7.74 14.96
CA TYR A 38 13.62 -7.80 13.64
C TYR A 38 14.62 -8.16 12.55
N THR A 39 14.32 -9.21 11.80
CA THR A 39 15.08 -9.56 10.60
C THR A 39 14.62 -8.71 9.41
N PRO A 40 15.46 -8.52 8.36
CA PRO A 40 15.01 -7.92 7.10
C PRO A 40 13.77 -8.62 6.52
N ALA A 41 13.65 -9.94 6.71
CA ALA A 41 12.49 -10.71 6.29
C ALA A 41 11.22 -10.33 7.08
N ASP A 42 11.33 -10.00 8.38
CA ASP A 42 10.20 -9.50 9.18
C ASP A 42 9.70 -8.15 8.66
N LEU A 43 10.62 -7.24 8.35
CA LEU A 43 10.29 -5.93 7.80
C LEU A 43 9.62 -6.05 6.42
N ALA A 44 10.11 -6.97 5.57
CA ALA A 44 9.48 -7.26 4.29
C ALA A 44 8.05 -7.81 4.44
N ARG A 45 7.83 -8.73 5.39
CA ARG A 45 6.48 -9.24 5.71
C ARG A 45 5.55 -8.15 6.22
N LEU A 46 6.02 -7.26 7.08
CA LEU A 46 5.23 -6.14 7.57
C LEU A 46 4.90 -5.16 6.43
N ALA A 47 5.84 -4.91 5.52
CA ALA A 47 5.60 -4.11 4.33
C ALA A 47 4.49 -4.71 3.45
N ASP A 48 4.51 -6.04 3.21
CA ASP A 48 3.47 -6.71 2.45
C ASP A 48 2.09 -6.59 3.11
N ALA A 49 2.03 -6.76 4.43
CA ALA A 49 0.79 -6.61 5.20
C ALA A 49 0.21 -5.19 5.09
N LEU A 50 1.07 -4.16 5.20
CA LEU A 50 0.66 -2.76 5.04
C LEU A 50 0.25 -2.42 3.60
N GLY A 51 0.93 -2.98 2.60
CA GLY A 51 0.51 -2.86 1.19
C GLY A 51 -0.88 -3.46 0.96
N GLY A 52 -1.15 -4.63 1.54
CA GLY A 52 -2.47 -5.26 1.51
C GLY A 52 -3.54 -4.42 2.23
N MET A 53 -3.20 -3.81 3.37
CA MET A 53 -4.10 -2.91 4.10
C MET A 53 -4.45 -1.67 3.28
N ALA A 54 -3.48 -1.07 2.59
CA ALA A 54 -3.70 0.06 1.71
C ALA A 54 -4.71 -0.27 0.58
N LEU A 55 -4.53 -1.42 -0.07
CA LEU A 55 -5.46 -1.89 -1.10
C LEU A 55 -6.87 -2.11 -0.54
N ARG A 56 -6.99 -2.73 0.64
CA ARG A 56 -8.29 -2.92 1.29
C ARG A 56 -8.99 -1.60 1.59
N CYS A 57 -8.26 -0.59 2.07
CA CYS A 57 -8.82 0.74 2.32
C CYS A 57 -9.41 1.33 1.04
N ALA A 58 -8.68 1.27 -0.07
CA ALA A 58 -9.14 1.81 -1.36
C ALA A 58 -10.36 1.07 -1.92
N LEU A 59 -10.43 -0.25 -1.72
CA LEU A 59 -11.56 -1.07 -2.15
C LEU A 59 -12.80 -0.84 -1.27
N ASP A 60 -12.62 -0.72 0.04
CA ASP A 60 -13.71 -0.52 1.01
C ASP A 60 -14.40 0.84 0.83
N THR A 61 -13.63 1.89 0.51
CA THR A 61 -14.18 3.23 0.24
C THR A 61 -14.64 3.43 -1.21
N GLY A 62 -14.39 2.45 -2.10
CA GLY A 62 -14.64 2.60 -3.54
C GLY A 62 -13.79 3.71 -4.18
N ASN A 63 -12.70 4.13 -3.55
CA ASN A 63 -11.88 5.25 -4.00
C ASN A 63 -10.93 4.80 -5.13
N THR A 64 -11.39 4.90 -6.37
CA THR A 64 -10.62 4.53 -7.57
C THR A 64 -9.39 5.40 -7.80
N ALA A 65 -9.39 6.64 -7.32
CA ALA A 65 -8.22 7.52 -7.36
C ALA A 65 -7.12 6.99 -6.42
N LEU A 66 -7.47 6.60 -5.19
CA LEU A 66 -6.55 5.94 -4.27
C LEU A 66 -6.08 4.60 -4.85
N LEU A 67 -6.97 3.77 -5.38
CA LEU A 67 -6.58 2.50 -5.98
C LEU A 67 -5.59 2.68 -7.15
N SER A 68 -5.80 3.71 -7.96
CA SER A 68 -4.88 4.07 -9.06
C SER A 68 -3.51 4.52 -8.54
N GLU A 69 -3.49 5.35 -7.50
CA GLU A 69 -2.26 5.78 -6.84
C GLU A 69 -1.47 4.62 -6.25
N LEU A 70 -2.12 3.70 -5.54
CA LEU A 70 -1.49 2.56 -4.89
C LEU A 70 -0.92 1.54 -5.87
N THR A 71 -1.60 1.33 -6.99
CA THR A 71 -1.23 0.31 -7.98
C THR A 71 -0.37 0.86 -9.12
N GLY A 72 -0.30 2.19 -9.27
CA GLY A 72 0.32 2.85 -10.42
C GLY A 72 -0.42 2.60 -11.75
N ARG A 73 -1.65 2.12 -11.69
CA ARG A 73 -2.47 1.78 -12.87
C ARG A 73 -3.66 2.72 -12.96
N HIS A 74 -4.07 3.06 -14.18
CA HIS A 74 -5.34 3.74 -14.37
C HIS A 74 -6.49 2.77 -14.12
N VAL A 75 -7.23 2.98 -13.03
CA VAL A 75 -8.48 2.26 -12.76
C VAL A 75 -9.62 3.05 -13.39
N ARG A 76 -10.38 2.40 -14.27
CA ARG A 76 -11.62 2.94 -14.85
C ARG A 76 -12.79 2.20 -14.25
N ASP A 77 -13.82 2.92 -13.83
CA ASP A 77 -15.10 2.33 -13.47
C ASP A 77 -15.74 1.75 -14.74
N LEU A 78 -16.04 0.46 -14.69
CA LEU A 78 -16.84 -0.20 -15.71
C LEU A 78 -18.30 0.14 -15.43
N THR A 79 -18.97 0.67 -16.45
CA THR A 79 -20.42 0.89 -16.42
C THR A 79 -21.14 -0.35 -16.95
N ASP A 80 -22.43 -0.53 -16.63
CA ASP A 80 -23.21 -1.69 -17.11
C ASP A 80 -23.22 -1.81 -18.65
N ASP A 81 -22.97 -0.71 -19.36
CA ASP A 81 -22.83 -0.66 -20.84
C ASP A 81 -21.47 -1.22 -21.36
N ASP A 82 -20.51 -1.51 -20.47
CA ASP A 82 -19.19 -2.04 -20.83
C ASP A 82 -19.14 -3.60 -20.81
N HIS A 83 -20.28 -4.28 -20.68
CA HIS A 83 -20.39 -5.74 -20.78
C HIS A 83 -20.69 -6.22 -22.23
N PRO A 84 -19.96 -7.22 -22.78
CA PRO A 84 -20.19 -7.75 -24.13
C PRO A 84 -21.46 -8.60 -24.26
#